data_AF-A0A1E3BI74-F1
#
_entry.id   AF-A0A1E3BI74-F1
#
_cell.length_a   1.000
_cell.length_b   1.000
_cell.length_c   1.000
_cell.angle_alpha   90.00
_cell.angle_beta   90.00
_cell.angle_gamma   90.00
#
_symmetry.space_group_name_H-M   'P 1'
#
loop_
_entity.id
_entity.type
_entity.pdbx_description
1 polymer ?
#
loop_
_entity_poly.entity_id
_entity_poly.type
_entity_poly.pdbx_seq_one_letter_code
_entity_poly.pdbx_strand_id
1 'polypeptide(L)'
;MSFVPTNDGHEIYYEVHGTTGPTLVLVSGYMGIANICQSLLAKLSPKYRCIVYDLRGVPRHAADLDAVIKALGDKVDERIILLTHSMGGNIATAYYHTKPQSVMGVVFTGLTSTASSSKTS
;
A
#
# COMPACT_ATOMS: atom_id res chain seq x y z
N MET A 1 2.27 19.08 1.68
CA MET A 1 1.77 18.15 2.70
C MET A 1 0.35 17.81 2.30
N SER A 2 0.08 16.53 2.08
CA SER A 2 -1.17 16.11 1.47
C SER A 2 -1.88 15.15 2.41
N PHE A 3 -3.06 15.56 2.87
CA PHE A 3 -3.94 14.76 3.69
C PHE A 3 -5.18 14.43 2.87
N VAL A 4 -5.72 13.22 3.05
CA VAL A 4 -7.00 12.82 2.44
C VAL A 4 -8.05 12.60 3.53
N PRO A 5 -9.24 13.21 3.41
CA PRO A 5 -10.35 12.88 4.30
C PRO A 5 -10.91 11.50 3.95
N THR A 6 -11.12 10.69 4.98
CA THR A 6 -11.86 9.44 4.91
C THR A 6 -13.34 9.70 5.11
N ASN A 7 -14.21 8.78 4.67
CA ASN A 7 -15.66 8.87 4.89
C ASN A 7 -16.07 9.00 6.37
N ASP A 8 -15.15 8.70 7.29
CA ASP A 8 -15.36 8.75 8.74
C ASP A 8 -14.90 10.08 9.37
N GLY A 9 -14.50 11.07 8.56
CA GLY A 9 -14.06 12.39 9.04
C GLY A 9 -12.62 12.44 9.57
N HIS A 10 -11.82 11.39 9.37
CA HIS A 10 -10.40 11.37 9.72
C HIS A 10 -9.52 11.69 8.51
N GLU A 11 -8.37 12.30 8.76
CA GLU A 11 -7.37 12.59 7.74
C GLU A 11 -6.26 11.54 7.72
N ILE A 12 -5.93 11.06 6.52
CA ILE A 12 -4.77 10.18 6.29
C ILE A 12 -3.67 10.99 5.63
N TYR A 13 -2.50 10.99 6.25
CA TYR A 13 -1.31 11.55 5.66
C TYR A 13 -0.80 10.66 4.53
N TYR A 14 -0.45 11.26 3.40
CA TYR A 14 0.21 10.56 2.31
C TYR A 14 1.31 11.40 1.65
N GLU A 15 2.28 10.72 1.08
CA GLU A 15 3.33 11.32 0.28
C GLU A 15 3.46 10.60 -1.06
N VAL A 16 3.80 11.38 -2.09
CA VAL A 16 4.07 10.86 -3.43
C VAL A 16 5.52 11.20 -3.76
N HIS A 17 6.27 10.19 -4.14
CA HIS A 17 7.70 10.26 -4.47
C HIS A 17 7.92 9.71 -5.87
N GLY A 18 8.67 10.44 -6.70
CA GLY A 18 8.88 10.08 -8.10
C GLY A 18 7.72 10.49 -9.00
N THR A 19 8.01 10.68 -10.28
CA THR A 19 7.05 11.16 -11.29
C THR A 19 6.87 10.18 -12.45
N THR A 20 7.80 9.24 -12.61
CA THR A 20 7.94 8.36 -13.76
C THR A 20 7.83 6.88 -13.40
N GLY A 21 7.24 6.10 -14.31
CA GLY A 21 7.10 4.65 -14.17
C GLY A 21 5.81 4.20 -13.46
N PRO A 22 5.62 2.88 -13.32
CA PRO A 22 4.42 2.30 -12.72
C PRO A 22 4.19 2.79 -11.29
N THR A 23 2.92 2.96 -10.95
CA THR A 23 2.50 3.37 -9.62
C THR A 23 2.65 2.24 -8.62
N LEU A 24 3.46 2.48 -7.60
CA LEU A 24 3.80 1.55 -6.54
C LEU A 24 3.34 2.13 -5.20
N VAL A 25 2.38 1.47 -4.56
CA VAL A 25 1.86 1.88 -3.25
C VAL A 25 2.50 1.03 -2.17
N LEU A 26 3.20 1.67 -1.25
CA LEU A 26 3.86 1.02 -0.14
C LEU A 26 2.89 0.96 1.04
N VAL A 27 2.57 -0.27 1.44
CA VAL A 27 1.67 -0.57 2.56
C VAL A 27 2.52 -1.00 3.75
N SER A 28 2.72 -0.08 4.69
CA SER A 28 3.55 -0.30 5.89
C SER A 28 2.94 -1.35 6.83
N GLY A 29 3.76 -1.87 7.76
CA GLY A 29 3.34 -2.85 8.77
C GLY A 29 2.89 -2.20 10.09
N TYR A 30 2.87 -3.00 11.16
CA TYR A 30 2.62 -2.50 12.53
C TYR A 30 3.61 -1.37 12.86
N MET A 31 3.11 -0.28 13.44
CA MET A 31 3.72 1.06 13.58
C MET A 31 3.50 2.05 12.43
N GLY A 32 3.13 1.62 11.21
CA GLY A 32 2.33 2.43 10.28
C GLY A 32 2.86 3.80 9.82
N ILE A 33 4.14 4.12 10.00
CA ILE A 33 4.71 5.43 9.61
C ILE A 33 5.42 5.28 8.26
N ALA A 34 5.16 6.21 7.33
CA ALA A 34 5.85 6.32 6.03
C ALA A 34 7.38 6.23 6.12
N ASN A 35 7.96 6.65 7.25
CA ASN A 35 9.39 6.66 7.54
C ASN A 35 10.04 5.26 7.51
N ILE A 36 9.31 4.19 7.83
CA ILE A 36 9.85 2.81 7.79
C ILE A 36 10.23 2.42 6.35
N CYS A 37 9.49 2.95 5.38
CA CYS A 37 9.70 2.65 3.98
C CYS A 37 10.64 3.64 3.28
N GLN A 38 11.20 4.62 3.99
CA GLN A 38 11.99 5.71 3.40
C GLN A 38 13.26 5.22 2.69
N SER A 39 13.96 4.22 3.27
CA SER A 39 15.13 3.60 2.63
C SER A 39 14.79 2.86 1.33
N LEU A 40 13.56 2.36 1.21
CA LEU A 40 13.07 1.67 0.01
C LEU A 40 12.58 2.69 -1.03
N LEU A 41 11.89 3.74 -0.58
CA LEU A 41 11.51 4.90 -1.38
C LEU A 41 12.74 5.52 -2.05
N ALA A 42 13.83 5.75 -1.32
CA ALA A 42 15.04 6.36 -1.87
C ALA A 42 15.64 5.58 -3.05
N LYS A 43 15.44 4.26 -3.10
CA LYS A 43 15.92 3.40 -4.18
C LYS A 43 14.91 3.24 -5.33
N LEU A 44 13.62 3.32 -5.03
CA LEU A 44 12.55 3.08 -6.00
C LEU A 44 12.02 4.35 -6.67
N SER A 45 12.04 5.50 -5.97
CA SER A 45 11.53 6.78 -6.49
C SER A 45 12.17 7.27 -7.80
N PRO A 46 13.43 6.91 -8.17
CA PRO A 46 13.96 7.27 -9.48
C PRO A 46 13.36 6.48 -10.65
N LYS A 47 12.74 5.32 -10.38
CA LYS A 47 12.25 4.39 -11.41
C LYS A 47 10.73 4.18 -11.39
N TYR A 48 10.09 4.46 -10.26
CA TYR A 48 8.68 4.22 -10.02
C TYR A 48 8.05 5.42 -9.34
N ARG A 49 6.74 5.58 -9.54
CA ARG A 49 5.93 6.52 -8.77
C ARG A 49 5.53 5.85 -7.47
N CYS A 50 6.21 6.20 -6.39
CA CYS A 50 5.99 5.60 -5.08
C CYS A 50 5.02 6.42 -4.25
N ILE A 51 4.03 5.76 -3.66
CA ILE A 51 3.06 6.38 -2.74
C ILE A 51 3.22 5.71 -1.39
N VAL A 52 3.37 6.51 -0.34
CA VAL A 52 3.33 6.08 1.05
C VAL A 52 2.19 6.79 1.76
N TYR A 53 1.59 6.12 2.73
CA TYR A 53 0.56 6.70 3.56
C TYR A 53 0.65 6.13 4.96
N ASP A 54 0.20 6.91 5.94
CA ASP A 54 0.21 6.48 7.33
C ASP A 54 -1.02 5.59 7.62
N LEU A 55 -0.79 4.49 8.33
CA LEU A 55 -1.87 3.60 8.75
C LEU A 55 -2.50 4.11 10.05
N ARG A 56 -3.81 4.34 10.02
CA ARG A 56 -4.64 4.37 11.23
C ARG A 56 -5.02 2.94 11.58
N GLY A 57 -4.84 2.51 12.83
CA GLY A 57 -4.97 1.10 13.26
C GLY A 57 -6.23 0.35 12.79
N VAL A 58 -6.18 -0.99 12.88
CA VAL A 58 -7.27 -1.94 12.51
C VAL A 58 -8.62 -1.45 13.04
N PRO A 59 -9.74 -1.47 12.27
CA PRO A 59 -10.05 -2.38 11.16
C PRO A 59 -10.22 -1.78 9.74
N ARG A 60 -9.91 -0.51 9.47
CA ARG A 60 -10.35 0.16 8.22
C ARG A 60 -9.29 0.33 7.12
N HIS A 61 -8.15 -0.33 7.25
CA HIS A 61 -6.98 -0.13 6.40
C HIS A 61 -7.20 -0.27 4.88
N ALA A 62 -8.09 -1.17 4.42
CA ALA A 62 -8.36 -1.34 2.99
C ALA A 62 -9.20 -0.20 2.41
N ALA A 63 -10.15 0.34 3.18
CA ALA A 63 -10.92 1.52 2.79
C ALA A 63 -10.04 2.78 2.80
N ASP A 64 -9.09 2.84 3.73
CA ASP A 64 -8.11 3.92 3.84
C ASP A 64 -7.17 3.94 2.63
N LEU A 65 -6.67 2.78 2.22
CA LEU A 65 -5.91 2.61 0.98
C LEU A 65 -6.73 3.07 -0.24
N ASP A 66 -8.01 2.70 -0.30
CA ASP A 66 -8.89 3.16 -1.39
C ASP A 66 -9.07 4.68 -1.42
N ALA A 67 -9.22 5.30 -0.25
CA ALA A 67 -9.36 6.75 -0.13
C ALA A 67 -8.10 7.47 -0.64
N VAL A 68 -6.91 6.98 -0.28
CA VAL A 68 -5.63 7.52 -0.75
C VAL A 68 -5.52 7.39 -2.28
N ILE A 69 -5.82 6.21 -2.84
CA ILE A 69 -5.75 6.00 -4.28
C ILE A 69 -6.74 6.91 -5.03
N LYS A 70 -7.98 7.01 -4.55
CA LYS A 70 -8.99 7.91 -5.12
C LYS A 70 -8.60 9.37 -5.07
N ALA A 71 -8.02 9.83 -3.96
CA ALA A 71 -7.59 11.22 -3.81
C ALA A 71 -6.41 11.57 -4.73
N LEU A 72 -5.61 10.59 -5.10
CA LEU A 72 -4.55 10.78 -6.09
C LEU A 72 -5.10 10.85 -7.52
N GLY A 73 -6.26 10.25 -7.79
CA GLY A 73 -6.98 10.35 -9.06
C GLY A 73 -6.08 10.05 -10.25
N ASP A 74 -6.00 10.99 -11.20
CA ASP A 74 -5.21 10.87 -12.44
C ASP A 74 -3.69 10.78 -12.22
N LYS A 75 -3.21 10.96 -10.98
CA LYS A 75 -1.79 10.78 -10.62
C LYS A 75 -1.42 9.31 -10.41
N VAL A 76 -2.40 8.41 -10.40
CA VAL A 76 -2.22 6.97 -10.22
C VAL A 76 -2.60 6.28 -11.51
N ASP A 77 -1.80 5.30 -11.91
CA ASP A 77 -2.14 4.46 -13.06
C ASP A 77 -3.38 3.60 -12.75
N GLU A 78 -4.12 3.20 -13.79
CA GLU A 78 -5.33 2.38 -13.66
C GLU A 78 -5.11 1.10 -12.84
N ARG A 79 -3.89 0.55 -12.91
CA ARG A 79 -3.46 -0.58 -12.08
C ARG A 79 -2.21 -0.24 -11.29
N ILE A 80 -2.24 -0.57 -10.00
CA ILE A 80 -1.14 -0.31 -9.07
C ILE A 80 -0.41 -1.58 -8.66
N ILE A 81 0.83 -1.44 -8.21
CA ILE A 81 1.59 -2.49 -7.53
C ILE A 81 1.55 -2.22 -6.03
N LEU A 82 1.12 -3.20 -5.24
CA LEU A 82 1.11 -3.10 -3.78
C LEU A 82 2.42 -3.69 -3.22
N LEU A 83 3.27 -2.86 -2.64
CA LEU A 83 4.49 -3.29 -1.97
C LEU A 83 4.27 -3.29 -0.46
N THR A 84 4.27 -4.46 0.15
CA THR A 84 3.79 -4.64 1.53
C THR A 84 4.92 -5.02 2.47
N HIS A 85 4.86 -4.53 3.70
CA HIS A 85 5.77 -4.94 4.78
C HIS A 85 5.01 -5.53 5.97
N SER A 86 5.36 -6.74 6.39
CA SER A 86 4.78 -7.40 7.57
C SER A 86 3.24 -7.34 7.54
N MET A 87 2.55 -6.86 8.59
CA MET A 87 1.07 -6.76 8.63
C MET A 87 0.42 -6.06 7.42
N GLY A 88 1.17 -5.23 6.67
CA GLY A 88 0.71 -4.64 5.41
C GLY A 88 0.29 -5.67 4.35
N GLY A 89 0.80 -6.90 4.41
CA GLY A 89 0.39 -7.99 3.53
C GLY A 89 -1.09 -8.34 3.67
N ASN A 90 -1.62 -8.33 4.90
CA ASN A 90 -3.04 -8.60 5.15
C ASN A 90 -3.93 -7.49 4.56
N ILE A 91 -3.47 -6.23 4.66
CA ILE A 91 -4.17 -5.06 4.13
C ILE A 91 -4.24 -5.13 2.60
N ALA A 92 -3.11 -5.41 1.95
CA ALA A 92 -3.06 -5.53 0.49
C ALA A 92 -3.88 -6.72 -0.02
N THR A 93 -3.88 -7.84 0.71
CA THR A 93 -4.70 -9.02 0.36
C THR A 93 -6.18 -8.69 0.46
N ALA A 94 -6.61 -8.03 1.54
CA ALA A 94 -7.98 -7.58 1.69
C ALA A 94 -8.39 -6.59 0.58
N TYR A 95 -7.52 -5.63 0.24
CA TYR A 95 -7.77 -4.69 -0.85
C TYR A 95 -7.87 -5.39 -2.20
N TYR A 96 -6.93 -6.29 -2.52
CA TYR A 96 -6.91 -7.08 -3.75
C TYR A 96 -8.21 -7.89 -3.91
N HIS A 97 -8.72 -8.49 -2.83
CA HIS A 97 -9.98 -9.24 -2.87
C HIS A 97 -11.19 -8.35 -3.19
N THR A 98 -11.17 -7.08 -2.80
CA THR A 98 -12.25 -6.13 -3.11
C THR A 98 -12.13 -5.51 -4.50
N LYS A 99 -10.91 -5.31 -5.01
CA LYS A 99 -10.63 -4.61 -6.27
C LYS A 99 -9.49 -5.26 -7.06
N PRO A 100 -9.67 -6.50 -7.54
CA PRO A 100 -8.60 -7.24 -8.22
C PRO A 100 -8.20 -6.59 -9.55
N GLN A 101 -9.12 -5.91 -10.24
CA GLN A 101 -8.83 -5.26 -11.53
C GLN A 101 -7.91 -4.03 -11.41
N SER A 102 -7.91 -3.38 -10.24
CA SER A 102 -7.10 -2.18 -9.98
C SER A 102 -5.69 -2.52 -9.49
N VAL A 103 -5.34 -3.79 -9.34
CA VAL A 103 -4.04 -4.23 -8.81
C VAL A 103 -3.32 -5.09 -9.84
N MET A 104 -2.16 -4.62 -10.29
CA MET A 104 -1.30 -5.35 -11.23
C MET A 104 -0.52 -6.47 -10.55
N GLY A 105 -0.21 -6.32 -9.25
CA GLY A 105 0.48 -7.33 -8.46
C GLY A 105 0.70 -6.90 -7.02
N VAL A 106 0.99 -7.88 -6.16
CA VAL A 106 1.32 -7.68 -4.74
C VAL A 106 2.69 -8.27 -4.46
N VAL A 107 3.57 -7.46 -3.87
CA VAL A 107 4.91 -7.87 -3.43
C VAL A 107 4.91 -7.93 -1.90
N PHE A 108 5.21 -9.10 -1.36
CA PHE A 108 5.29 -9.34 0.07
C PHE A 108 6.72 -9.24 0.57
N THR A 109 6.97 -8.37 1.55
CA THR A 109 8.29 -8.24 2.20
C THR A 109 8.15 -8.39 3.71
N GLY A 110 9.03 -9.19 4.33
CA GLY A 110 8.98 -9.41 5.78
C GLY A 110 7.73 -10.15 6.28
N LEU A 111 6.96 -10.79 5.39
CA LEU A 111 5.91 -11.72 5.76
C LEU A 111 6.50 -13.14 5.72
N THR A 112 6.44 -13.87 6.82
CA THR A 112 6.66 -15.31 6.77
C THR A 112 5.37 -15.96 6.29
N SER A 113 5.29 -16.34 5.02
CA SER A 113 4.24 -17.28 4.61
C SER A 113 4.59 -18.64 5.21
N THR A 114 3.86 -19.09 6.22
CA THR A 114 3.84 -20.52 6.50
C THR A 114 3.10 -21.16 5.33
N ALA A 115 3.84 -21.62 4.33
CA ALA A 115 3.30 -22.58 3.39
C ALA A 115 2.89 -23.80 4.22
N SER A 116 1.59 -23.98 4.44
CA SER A 116 1.07 -25.26 4.90
C SER A 116 1.34 -26.25 3.76
N SER A 117 2.47 -26.94 3.84
CA SER A 117 2.63 -28.18 3.10
C SER A 117 1.69 -29.18 3.74
N SER A 118 0.50 -29.34 3.16
CA SER A 118 -0.35 -30.49 3.44
C SER A 118 0.46 -31.74 3.09
N LYS A 119 1.06 -32.38 4.09
CA LYS A 119 1.49 -33.78 3.96
C LYS A 119 0.21 -34.58 3.75
N THR A 120 -0.06 -34.96 2.51
CA THR A 120 -0.95 -36.08 2.22
C THR A 120 -0.31 -37.32 2.84
N SER A 121 -0.90 -37.78 3.93
CA SER A 121 -0.69 -39.14 4.47
C SER A 121 -1.40 -40.17 3.61
#